data_AF-A0A535IDY5-F1
#
_entry.id   AF-A0A535IDY5-F1
#
_cell.length_a   1.000
_cell.length_b   1.000
_cell.length_c   1.000
_cell.angle_alpha   90.00
_cell.angle_beta   90.00
_cell.angle_gamma   90.00
#
_symmetry.space_group_name_H-M   'P 1'
#
loop_
_entity.id
_entity.type
_entity.pdbx_description
1 polymer ?
#
loop_
_entity_poly.entity_id
_entity_poly.type
_entity_poly.pdbx_seq_one_letter_code
_entity_poly.pdbx_strand_id
1 'polypeptide(L)'
;MRPYLGTARAYRWVIAAMLLIIWGAGLAAAVIEYRSTYQSEATIWAVRAAPALSVTDPDDPNVALIQTAAAQQAEVLKQLLQTRSFLIDVIGRTSLKSRFAASGDQDGFLNDIQRRFRVETLGTSLIRVSFASHDPTTPPELLNAALAVRAERIDQARQLSSAALGLLYERQVAFAQQEALDAQKALDDFNRTHPEPLSDPDQHVRAQLRLGVDFALVRLSDLRGRQERAALAPALLEVSGVEFQIVDQPRISTQPSGGERTAMTIATVAIAAGLGLAALLVLVGTLFGVPGARRARTAAREPIRADVIPASPSPGE
;
A
#
# COMPACT_ATOMS: atom_id res chain seq x y z
N MET A 1 38.00 13.70 30.67
CA MET A 1 38.21 13.51 29.21
C MET A 1 39.63 13.11 28.79
N ARG A 2 40.70 13.55 29.48
CA ARG A 2 42.10 13.19 29.14
C ARG A 2 42.45 11.69 29.07
N PRO A 3 41.92 10.76 29.90
CA PRO A 3 42.31 9.35 29.80
C PRO A 3 41.77 8.65 28.54
N TYR A 4 40.62 9.06 28.02
CA TYR A 4 40.01 8.49 26.81
C TYR A 4 40.79 8.83 25.52
N LEU A 5 41.47 9.98 25.50
CA LEU A 5 42.27 10.43 24.35
C LEU A 5 43.59 9.64 24.22
N GLY A 6 44.12 9.13 25.34
CA GLY A 6 45.36 8.35 25.36
C GLY A 6 45.18 6.92 24.83
N THR A 7 44.09 6.26 25.20
CA THR A 7 43.72 4.92 24.71
C THR A 7 43.35 4.92 23.24
N ALA A 8 42.60 5.94 22.79
CA ALA A 8 42.26 6.10 21.37
C ALA A 8 43.53 6.23 20.49
N ARG A 9 44.58 6.90 20.97
CA ARG A 9 45.86 6.99 20.25
C ARG A 9 46.67 5.69 20.26
N ALA A 10 46.52 4.83 21.25
CA ALA A 10 47.22 3.53 21.30
C ALA A 10 46.59 2.51 20.34
N TYR A 11 45.26 2.49 20.27
CA TYR A 11 44.50 1.57 19.41
C TYR A 11 44.11 2.17 18.04
N ARG A 12 44.70 3.31 17.64
CA ARG A 12 44.32 4.04 16.41
C ARG A 12 44.30 3.17 15.16
N TRP A 13 45.24 2.22 15.03
CA TRP A 13 45.32 1.31 13.89
C TRP A 13 44.28 0.19 13.94
N VAL A 14 43.94 -0.29 15.14
CA VAL A 14 42.89 -1.30 15.33
C VAL A 14 41.51 -0.69 15.08
N ILE A 15 41.27 0.54 15.56
CA ILE A 15 40.04 1.29 15.29
C ILE A 15 39.92 1.60 13.80
N ALA A 16 41.00 2.04 13.15
CA ALA A 16 41.00 2.30 11.71
C ALA A 16 40.73 1.03 10.89
N ALA A 17 41.37 -0.09 11.21
CA ALA A 17 41.13 -1.37 10.53
C ALA A 17 39.69 -1.87 10.73
N MET A 18 39.14 -1.76 11.94
CA MET A 18 37.77 -2.16 12.25
C MET A 18 36.73 -1.29 11.53
N LEU A 19 36.90 0.03 11.55
CA LEU A 19 36.02 0.94 10.81
C LEU A 19 36.09 0.70 9.30
N LEU A 20 37.29 0.44 8.76
CA LEU A 20 37.45 0.12 7.35
C LEU A 20 36.71 -1.16 6.96
N ILE A 21 36.76 -2.19 7.80
CA ILE A 21 36.02 -3.45 7.55
C ILE A 21 34.51 -3.21 7.65
N ILE A 22 34.02 -2.54 8.70
CA ILE A 22 32.58 -2.37 8.93
C ILE A 22 31.96 -1.42 7.89
N TRP A 23 32.59 -0.27 7.64
CA TRP A 23 32.13 0.68 6.64
C TRP A 23 32.32 0.12 5.23
N GLY A 24 33.43 -0.54 4.95
CA GLY A 24 33.70 -1.17 3.65
C GLY A 24 32.69 -2.27 3.33
N ALA A 25 32.42 -3.18 4.28
CA ALA A 25 31.41 -4.23 4.12
C ALA A 25 29.99 -3.65 4.01
N GLY A 26 29.66 -2.63 4.80
CA GLY A 26 28.36 -1.95 4.75
C GLY A 26 28.12 -1.21 3.44
N LEU A 27 29.12 -0.48 2.94
CA LEU A 27 29.03 0.24 1.66
C LEU A 27 28.96 -0.75 0.49
N ALA A 28 29.74 -1.83 0.53
CA ALA A 28 29.69 -2.89 -0.48
C ALA A 28 28.31 -3.57 -0.49
N ALA A 29 27.76 -3.92 0.67
CA ALA A 29 26.41 -4.47 0.79
C ALA A 29 25.33 -3.51 0.25
N ALA A 30 25.45 -2.22 0.55
CA ALA A 30 24.54 -1.20 0.02
C ALA A 30 24.60 -1.08 -1.51
N VAL A 31 25.79 -1.15 -2.12
CA VAL A 31 25.95 -1.10 -3.58
C VAL A 31 25.40 -2.37 -4.25
N ILE A 32 25.58 -3.53 -3.61
CA ILE A 32 25.02 -4.81 -4.09
C ILE A 32 23.49 -4.73 -4.10
N GLU A 33 22.89 -4.31 -2.99
CA GLU A 33 21.43 -4.15 -2.86
C GLU A 33 20.85 -3.14 -3.86
N TYR A 34 21.57 -2.03 -4.07
CA TYR A 34 21.16 -1.02 -5.06
C TYR A 34 21.17 -1.58 -6.49
N ARG A 35 22.17 -2.38 -6.87
CA ARG A 35 22.29 -2.94 -8.22
C ARG A 35 21.43 -4.19 -8.44
N SER A 36 21.02 -4.88 -7.39
CA SER A 36 20.27 -6.13 -7.49
C SER A 36 18.76 -5.92 -7.49
N THR A 37 18.26 -4.72 -7.19
CA THR A 37 16.83 -4.47 -7.01
C THR A 37 16.21 -3.70 -8.17
N TYR A 38 15.29 -4.35 -8.86
CA TYR A 38 14.48 -3.79 -9.95
C TYR A 38 13.10 -3.40 -9.42
N GLN A 39 12.60 -2.23 -9.82
CA GLN A 39 11.27 -1.75 -9.46
C GLN A 39 10.48 -1.41 -10.72
N SER A 40 9.20 -1.82 -10.73
CA SER A 40 8.22 -1.37 -11.71
C SER A 40 7.12 -0.58 -11.01
N GLU A 41 6.66 0.48 -11.68
CA GLU A 41 5.64 1.39 -11.19
C GLU A 41 4.49 1.45 -12.20
N ALA A 42 3.27 1.55 -11.71
CA ALA A 42 2.08 1.89 -12.48
C ALA A 42 1.47 3.15 -11.90
N THR A 43 1.06 4.06 -12.78
CA THR A 43 0.32 5.25 -12.39
C THR A 43 -1.12 5.08 -12.82
N ILE A 44 -2.03 5.18 -11.85
CA ILE A 44 -3.45 4.95 -12.01
C ILE A 44 -4.17 6.27 -11.73
N TRP A 45 -5.10 6.64 -12.61
CA TRP A 45 -6.01 7.74 -12.38
C TRP A 45 -7.28 7.22 -11.71
N ALA A 46 -7.53 7.73 -10.51
CA ALA A 46 -8.74 7.51 -9.75
C ALA A 46 -9.87 8.37 -10.33
N VAL A 47 -10.72 7.78 -11.19
CA VAL A 47 -11.93 8.45 -11.66
C VAL A 47 -12.99 8.34 -10.56
N ARG A 48 -13.54 9.49 -10.16
CA ARG A 48 -14.67 9.56 -9.23
C ARG A 48 -15.90 8.94 -9.89
N ALA A 49 -16.47 7.89 -9.29
CA ALA A 49 -17.87 7.54 -9.54
C ALA A 49 -18.74 8.74 -9.16
N ALA A 50 -19.61 9.17 -10.07
CA ALA A 50 -20.39 10.40 -10.01
C ALA A 50 -20.85 10.81 -8.58
N PRO A 51 -20.76 12.10 -8.22
CA PRO A 51 -21.15 12.60 -6.90
C PRO A 51 -22.67 12.54 -6.75
N ALA A 52 -23.21 11.38 -6.40
CA ALA A 52 -24.64 11.22 -6.13
C ALA A 52 -24.94 10.82 -4.68
N LEU A 53 -23.93 10.66 -3.81
CA LEU A 53 -24.14 10.24 -2.41
C LEU A 53 -23.36 11.06 -1.38
N SER A 54 -22.79 12.20 -1.77
CA SER A 54 -22.28 13.21 -0.83
C SER A 54 -23.44 14.13 -0.39
N VAL A 55 -24.47 13.58 0.25
CA VAL A 55 -25.40 14.41 1.02
C VAL A 55 -24.64 14.78 2.30
N THR A 56 -23.85 15.85 2.20
CA THR A 56 -23.32 16.55 3.37
C THR A 56 -24.46 17.39 3.93
N ASP A 57 -24.80 17.14 5.19
CA ASP A 57 -25.69 18.00 5.97
C ASP A 57 -25.10 19.43 5.97
N PRO A 58 -25.80 20.46 5.46
CA PRO A 58 -25.23 21.79 5.24
C PRO A 58 -24.87 22.56 6.52
N ASP A 59 -25.20 22.05 7.72
CA ASP A 59 -25.07 22.75 9.00
C ASP A 59 -23.98 22.21 9.94
N ASP A 60 -23.12 21.27 9.52
CA ASP A 60 -22.03 20.77 10.38
C ASP A 60 -20.66 21.42 10.06
N PRO A 61 -20.20 22.42 10.84
CA PRO A 61 -18.92 23.10 10.62
C PRO A 61 -17.68 22.25 10.93
N ASN A 62 -17.84 21.02 11.43
CA ASN A 62 -16.73 20.17 11.88
C ASN A 62 -16.39 18.96 10.97
N VAL A 63 -17.00 18.82 9.79
CA VAL A 63 -16.68 17.71 8.87
C VAL A 63 -16.05 18.22 7.58
N ALA A 64 -14.80 18.70 7.70
CA ALA A 64 -13.90 18.85 6.55
C ALA A 64 -12.97 17.62 6.43
N LEU A 65 -13.55 16.42 6.31
CA LEU A 65 -12.77 15.28 5.82
C LEU A 65 -12.72 15.38 4.30
N ILE A 66 -11.79 16.20 3.79
CA ILE A 66 -11.42 16.19 2.37
C ILE A 66 -10.68 14.88 2.10
N GLN A 67 -11.39 13.74 2.14
CA GLN A 67 -10.88 12.50 1.60
C GLN A 67 -10.87 12.65 0.08
N THR A 68 -9.68 12.75 -0.48
CA THR A 68 -9.50 12.78 -1.94
C THR A 68 -9.88 11.43 -2.53
N ALA A 69 -10.32 11.41 -3.79
CA ALA A 69 -10.66 10.16 -4.48
C ALA A 69 -9.46 9.20 -4.51
N ALA A 70 -8.25 9.73 -4.68
CA ALA A 70 -7.02 8.96 -4.60
C ALA A 70 -6.80 8.34 -3.21
N ALA A 71 -7.07 9.05 -2.11
CA ALA A 71 -6.87 8.54 -0.76
C ALA A 71 -7.82 7.36 -0.44
N GLN A 72 -9.08 7.46 -0.82
CA GLN A 72 -10.07 6.38 -0.61
C GLN A 72 -9.71 5.13 -1.42
N GLN A 73 -9.38 5.31 -2.70
CA GLN A 73 -9.03 4.20 -3.57
C GLN A 73 -7.69 3.55 -3.19
N ALA A 74 -6.71 4.34 -2.74
CA ALA A 74 -5.44 3.82 -2.25
C ALA A 74 -5.63 2.95 -1.01
N GLU A 75 -6.49 3.34 -0.07
CA GLU A 75 -6.76 2.54 1.14
C GLU A 75 -7.48 1.24 0.80
N VAL A 76 -8.49 1.27 -0.09
CA VAL A 76 -9.15 0.05 -0.57
C VAL A 76 -8.16 -0.88 -1.27
N LEU A 77 -7.31 -0.34 -2.15
CA LEU A 77 -6.30 -1.14 -2.84
C LEU A 77 -5.29 -1.73 -1.86
N LYS A 78 -4.85 -0.96 -0.87
CA LYS A 78 -3.96 -1.43 0.19
C LYS A 78 -4.60 -2.55 1.01
N GLN A 79 -5.87 -2.42 1.38
CA GLN A 79 -6.61 -3.48 2.08
C GLN A 79 -6.76 -4.75 1.21
N LEU A 80 -6.98 -4.60 -0.10
CA LEU A 80 -6.99 -5.73 -1.03
C LEU A 80 -5.63 -6.40 -1.14
N LEU A 81 -4.54 -5.64 -1.22
CA LEU A 81 -3.17 -6.17 -1.22
C LEU A 81 -2.79 -6.86 0.10
N GLN A 82 -3.44 -6.50 1.21
CA GLN A 82 -3.31 -7.22 2.49
C GLN A 82 -4.14 -8.50 2.54
N THR A 83 -5.10 -8.67 1.63
CA THR A 83 -5.99 -9.83 1.61
C THR A 83 -5.29 -11.02 0.95
N ARG A 84 -5.10 -12.11 1.69
CA ARG A 84 -4.41 -13.33 1.23
C ARG A 84 -5.00 -13.90 -0.06
N SER A 85 -6.33 -13.96 -0.17
CA SER A 85 -7.00 -14.51 -1.35
C SER A 85 -6.72 -13.69 -2.62
N PHE A 86 -6.58 -12.37 -2.49
CA PHE A 86 -6.21 -11.51 -3.61
C PHE A 86 -4.78 -11.81 -4.08
N LEU A 87 -3.81 -11.90 -3.17
CA LEU A 87 -2.42 -12.20 -3.55
C LEU A 87 -2.26 -13.58 -4.19
N ILE A 88 -3.01 -14.58 -3.72
CA ILE A 88 -3.01 -15.93 -4.32
C ILE A 88 -3.51 -15.87 -5.78
N ASP A 89 -4.62 -15.17 -6.03
CA ASP A 89 -5.15 -15.01 -7.39
C ASP A 89 -4.15 -14.28 -8.31
N VAL A 90 -3.49 -13.24 -7.79
CA VAL A 90 -2.46 -12.49 -8.51
C VAL A 90 -1.28 -13.38 -8.87
N ILE A 91 -0.72 -14.11 -7.91
CA ILE A 91 0.40 -15.04 -8.14
C ILE A 91 -0.01 -16.13 -9.13
N GLY A 92 -1.25 -16.60 -9.07
CA GLY A 92 -1.81 -17.60 -9.98
C GLY A 92 -1.81 -17.17 -11.45
N ARG A 93 -1.73 -15.87 -11.75
CA ARG A 93 -1.65 -15.30 -13.11
C ARG A 93 -0.23 -14.96 -13.57
N THR A 94 0.78 -15.24 -12.75
CA THR A 94 2.19 -14.91 -13.05
C THR A 94 3.06 -16.15 -13.16
N SER A 95 4.30 -15.97 -13.62
CA SER A 95 5.32 -17.02 -13.62
C SER A 95 5.66 -17.55 -12.21
N LEU A 96 5.30 -16.81 -11.15
CA LEU A 96 5.55 -17.21 -9.76
C LEU A 96 4.65 -18.35 -9.27
N LYS A 97 3.59 -18.72 -10.00
CA LYS A 97 2.66 -19.79 -9.62
C LYS A 97 3.38 -21.10 -9.28
N SER A 98 4.35 -21.51 -10.10
CA SER A 98 5.10 -22.76 -9.89
C SER A 98 6.00 -22.68 -8.65
N ARG A 99 6.69 -21.55 -8.46
CA ARG A 99 7.52 -21.29 -7.28
C ARG A 99 6.71 -21.24 -5.99
N PHE A 100 5.51 -20.64 -6.04
CA PHE A 100 4.60 -20.60 -4.91
C PHE A 100 4.07 -21.99 -4.56
N ALA A 101 3.65 -22.79 -5.55
CA ALA A 101 3.19 -24.16 -5.32
C ALA A 101 4.29 -25.08 -4.78
N ALA A 102 5.55 -24.87 -5.19
CA ALA A 102 6.70 -25.61 -4.70
C ALA A 102 7.20 -25.13 -3.32
N SER A 103 6.75 -23.96 -2.84
CA SER A 103 7.19 -23.42 -1.55
C SER A 103 6.53 -24.18 -0.39
N GLY A 104 7.35 -24.66 0.54
CA GLY A 104 6.85 -25.29 1.79
C GLY A 104 6.26 -24.28 2.78
N ASP A 105 6.64 -23.00 2.67
CA ASP A 105 6.13 -21.89 3.47
C ASP A 105 5.44 -20.84 2.57
N GLN A 106 4.18 -21.12 2.25
CA GLN A 106 3.36 -20.23 1.43
C GLN A 106 3.07 -18.91 2.13
N ASP A 107 2.93 -18.91 3.46
CA ASP A 107 2.58 -17.70 4.21
C ASP A 107 3.74 -16.72 4.30
N GLY A 108 4.96 -17.22 4.51
CA GLY A 108 6.18 -16.43 4.40
C GLY A 108 6.34 -15.79 3.02
N PHE A 109 6.07 -16.57 1.96
CA PHE A 109 6.13 -16.07 0.59
C PHE A 109 5.13 -14.93 0.31
N LEU A 110 3.88 -15.07 0.77
CA LEU A 110 2.85 -14.04 0.62
C LEU A 110 3.18 -12.77 1.42
N ASN A 111 3.68 -12.92 2.65
CA ASN A 111 4.07 -11.79 3.51
C ASN A 111 5.25 -11.02 2.90
N ASP A 112 6.21 -11.71 2.29
CA ASP A 112 7.32 -11.07 1.60
C ASP A 112 6.87 -10.24 0.39
N ILE A 113 5.94 -10.78 -0.42
CA ILE A 113 5.33 -10.02 -1.52
C ILE A 113 4.56 -8.81 -0.99
N GLN A 114 3.74 -8.99 0.04
CA GLN A 114 2.95 -7.92 0.65
C GLN A 114 3.81 -6.74 1.13
N ARG A 115 4.98 -7.02 1.72
CA ARG A 115 5.92 -5.97 2.21
C ARG A 115 6.57 -5.17 1.09
N ARG A 116 6.71 -5.76 -0.10
CA ARG A 116 7.37 -5.18 -1.27
C ARG A 116 6.42 -4.39 -2.16
N PHE A 117 5.11 -4.58 -2.03
CA PHE A 117 4.11 -3.70 -2.63
C PHE A 117 4.05 -2.36 -1.90
N ARG A 118 4.11 -1.27 -2.68
CA ARG A 118 3.91 0.09 -2.19
C ARG A 118 2.79 0.75 -2.97
N VAL A 119 1.94 1.48 -2.25
CA VAL A 119 0.87 2.29 -2.81
C VAL A 119 1.03 3.69 -2.25
N GLU A 120 1.23 4.66 -3.13
CA GLU A 120 1.42 6.07 -2.79
C GLU A 120 0.38 6.92 -3.53
N THR A 121 -0.20 7.90 -2.83
CA THR A 121 -1.11 8.86 -3.45
C THR A 121 -0.30 10.03 -4.04
N LEU A 122 -0.53 10.30 -5.32
CA LEU A 122 0.06 11.42 -6.04
C LEU A 122 -1.01 12.52 -6.16
N GLY A 123 -1.08 13.42 -5.18
CA GLY A 123 -2.07 14.50 -5.18
C GLY A 123 -3.51 14.02 -4.94
N THR A 124 -4.47 14.54 -5.69
CA THR A 124 -5.91 14.35 -5.43
C THR A 124 -6.56 13.19 -6.19
N SER A 125 -6.01 12.82 -7.36
CA SER A 125 -6.61 11.85 -8.28
C SER A 125 -5.66 10.80 -8.82
N LEU A 126 -4.35 10.86 -8.53
CA LEU A 126 -3.39 9.87 -9.00
C LEU A 126 -2.96 8.96 -7.86
N ILE A 127 -2.78 7.68 -8.18
CA ILE A 127 -2.21 6.69 -7.30
C ILE A 127 -1.05 6.04 -8.04
N ARG A 128 0.10 5.95 -7.37
CA ARG A 128 1.24 5.16 -7.83
C ARG A 128 1.27 3.85 -7.07
N VAL A 129 1.32 2.76 -7.80
CA VAL A 129 1.55 1.43 -7.25
C VAL A 129 2.89 0.96 -7.73
N SER A 130 3.77 0.52 -6.83
CA SER A 130 5.06 -0.01 -7.19
C SER A 130 5.34 -1.35 -6.52
N PHE A 131 6.17 -2.14 -7.19
CA PHE A 131 6.67 -3.40 -6.67
C PHE A 131 8.17 -3.51 -6.97
N ALA A 132 8.93 -3.98 -5.99
CA ALA A 132 10.37 -4.19 -6.11
C ALA A 132 10.74 -5.69 -6.00
N SER A 133 11.62 -6.16 -6.87
CA SER A 133 12.12 -7.53 -6.87
C SER A 133 13.56 -7.60 -7.37
N HIS A 134 14.24 -8.70 -7.04
CA HIS A 134 15.58 -8.97 -7.53
C HIS A 134 15.62 -9.45 -9.00
N ASP A 135 14.46 -9.86 -9.51
CA ASP A 135 14.28 -10.32 -10.89
C ASP A 135 13.63 -9.19 -11.71
N PRO A 136 14.19 -8.79 -12.87
CA PRO A 136 13.63 -7.72 -13.71
C PRO A 136 12.26 -8.06 -14.33
N THR A 137 11.91 -9.35 -14.44
CA THR A 137 10.64 -9.80 -15.06
C THR A 137 9.47 -9.84 -14.10
N THR A 138 9.75 -10.07 -12.82
CA THR A 138 8.72 -10.27 -11.78
C THR A 138 7.89 -9.01 -11.47
N PRO A 139 8.47 -7.80 -11.31
CA PRO A 139 7.71 -6.60 -10.97
C PRO A 139 6.60 -6.20 -11.96
N PRO A 140 6.84 -6.14 -13.28
CA PRO A 140 5.77 -5.79 -14.21
C PRO A 140 4.72 -6.90 -14.31
N GLU A 141 5.11 -8.19 -14.23
CA GLU A 141 4.16 -9.31 -14.22
C GLU A 141 3.20 -9.24 -13.03
N LEU A 142 3.72 -9.09 -11.81
CA LEU A 142 2.91 -9.00 -10.59
C LEU A 142 1.99 -7.79 -10.60
N LEU A 143 2.50 -6.64 -11.05
CA LEU A 143 1.71 -5.41 -11.07
C LEU A 143 0.58 -5.49 -12.12
N ASN A 144 0.86 -6.01 -13.31
CA ASN A 144 -0.16 -6.26 -14.33
C ASN A 144 -1.19 -7.30 -13.86
N ALA A 145 -0.76 -8.39 -13.23
CA ALA A 145 -1.65 -9.39 -12.67
C ALA A 145 -2.52 -8.81 -11.54
N ALA A 146 -1.97 -7.98 -10.65
CA ALA A 146 -2.72 -7.30 -9.60
C ALA A 146 -3.81 -6.39 -10.15
N LEU A 147 -3.49 -5.60 -11.17
CA LEU A 147 -4.46 -4.75 -11.85
C LEU A 147 -5.55 -5.57 -12.55
N ALA A 148 -5.17 -6.67 -13.23
CA ALA A 148 -6.11 -7.55 -13.90
C ALA A 148 -7.07 -8.26 -12.93
N VAL A 149 -6.57 -8.83 -11.83
CA VAL A 149 -7.40 -9.46 -10.79
C VAL A 149 -8.32 -8.42 -10.14
N ARG A 150 -7.82 -7.21 -9.90
CA ARG A 150 -8.65 -6.12 -9.37
C ARG A 150 -9.79 -5.77 -10.31
N ALA A 151 -9.50 -5.60 -11.61
CA ALA A 151 -10.49 -5.28 -12.63
C ALA A 151 -11.58 -6.38 -12.69
N GLU A 152 -11.18 -7.65 -12.69
CA GLU A 152 -12.11 -8.78 -12.69
C GLU A 152 -12.98 -8.81 -11.43
N ARG A 153 -12.42 -8.52 -10.24
CA ARG A 153 -13.21 -8.46 -9.01
C ARG A 153 -14.20 -7.28 -9.00
N ILE A 154 -13.86 -6.16 -9.63
CA ILE A 154 -14.81 -5.06 -9.82
C ILE A 154 -15.94 -5.53 -10.73
N ASP A 155 -15.61 -6.20 -11.83
CA ASP A 155 -16.61 -6.71 -12.76
C ASP A 155 -17.53 -7.74 -12.10
N GLN A 156 -16.98 -8.70 -11.36
CA GLN A 156 -17.76 -9.66 -10.58
C GLN A 156 -18.66 -8.98 -9.55
N ALA A 157 -18.14 -8.01 -8.80
CA ALA A 157 -18.94 -7.26 -7.83
C ALA A 157 -20.06 -6.48 -8.52
N ARG A 158 -19.81 -5.91 -9.70
CA ARG A 158 -20.82 -5.25 -10.53
C ARG A 158 -21.89 -6.23 -10.99
N GLN A 159 -21.52 -7.39 -11.53
CA GLN A 159 -22.46 -8.43 -11.96
C GLN A 159 -23.34 -8.93 -10.81
N LEU A 160 -22.77 -9.13 -9.62
CA LEU A 160 -23.54 -9.54 -8.44
C LEU A 160 -24.49 -8.42 -7.98
N SER A 161 -24.03 -7.17 -7.99
CA SER A 161 -24.87 -6.02 -7.62
C SER A 161 -26.01 -5.78 -8.62
N SER A 162 -25.76 -5.94 -9.92
CA SER A 162 -26.78 -5.76 -10.97
C SER A 162 -27.81 -6.88 -10.91
N ALA A 163 -27.39 -8.12 -10.66
CA ALA A 163 -28.31 -9.25 -10.44
C ALA A 163 -29.21 -9.03 -9.22
N ALA A 164 -28.66 -8.56 -8.09
CA ALA A 164 -29.45 -8.27 -6.89
C ALA A 164 -30.44 -7.11 -7.10
N LEU A 165 -30.03 -6.05 -7.78
CA LEU A 165 -30.90 -4.92 -8.12
C LEU A 165 -32.00 -5.33 -9.11
N GLY A 166 -31.68 -6.16 -10.11
CA GLY A 166 -32.65 -6.71 -11.04
C GLY A 166 -33.78 -7.46 -10.34
N LEU A 167 -33.43 -8.36 -9.41
CA LEU A 167 -34.41 -9.09 -8.60
C LEU A 167 -35.28 -8.16 -7.73
N LEU A 168 -34.71 -7.08 -7.20
CA LEU A 168 -35.46 -6.10 -6.40
C LEU A 168 -36.51 -5.37 -7.27
N TYR A 169 -36.11 -4.87 -8.44
CA TYR A 169 -37.03 -4.18 -9.35
C TYR A 169 -38.09 -5.12 -9.92
N GLU A 170 -37.71 -6.36 -10.26
CA GLU A 170 -38.64 -7.37 -10.74
C GLU A 170 -39.77 -7.62 -9.72
N ARG A 171 -39.43 -7.76 -8.43
CA ARG A 171 -40.44 -7.90 -7.36
C ARG A 171 -41.33 -6.67 -7.24
N GLN A 172 -40.77 -5.46 -7.33
CA GLN A 172 -41.54 -4.22 -7.24
C GLN A 172 -42.53 -4.09 -8.39
N VAL A 173 -42.11 -4.43 -9.62
CA VAL A 173 -42.97 -4.42 -10.81
C VAL A 173 -44.06 -5.48 -10.70
N ALA A 174 -43.73 -6.69 -10.24
CA ALA A 174 -44.71 -7.75 -10.03
C ALA A 174 -45.80 -7.35 -9.02
N PHE A 175 -45.40 -6.71 -7.91
CA PHE A 175 -46.34 -6.21 -6.90
C PHE A 175 -47.25 -5.10 -7.47
N ALA A 176 -46.68 -4.11 -8.16
CA ALA A 176 -47.47 -3.04 -8.78
C ALA A 176 -48.39 -3.56 -9.89
N GLN A 177 -48.00 -4.63 -10.59
CA GLN A 177 -48.84 -5.28 -11.58
C GLN A 177 -50.04 -5.97 -10.95
N GLN A 178 -49.87 -6.62 -9.79
CA GLN A 178 -50.99 -7.17 -9.03
C GLN A 178 -51.93 -6.07 -8.54
N GLU A 179 -51.40 -4.99 -7.98
CA GLU A 179 -52.19 -3.84 -7.53
C GLU A 179 -53.04 -3.23 -8.66
N ALA A 180 -52.48 -3.09 -9.87
CA ALA A 180 -53.21 -2.61 -11.04
C ALA A 180 -54.32 -3.58 -11.49
N LEU A 181 -54.08 -4.89 -11.44
CA LEU A 181 -55.08 -5.91 -11.75
C LEU A 181 -56.23 -5.90 -10.74
N ASP A 182 -55.92 -5.77 -9.44
CA ASP A 182 -56.91 -5.72 -8.38
C ASP A 182 -57.78 -4.45 -8.48
N ALA A 183 -57.17 -3.30 -8.76
CA ALA A 183 -57.90 -2.04 -9.00
C ALA A 183 -58.84 -2.16 -10.21
N GLN A 184 -58.37 -2.76 -11.31
CA GLN A 184 -59.18 -2.98 -12.51
C GLN A 184 -60.37 -3.90 -12.22
N LYS A 185 -60.12 -5.00 -11.50
CA LYS A 185 -61.16 -5.95 -11.10
C LYS A 185 -62.21 -5.30 -10.21
N ALA A 186 -61.81 -4.44 -9.27
CA ALA A 186 -62.75 -3.71 -8.42
C ALA A 186 -63.66 -2.78 -9.24
N LEU A 187 -63.12 -2.09 -10.25
CA LEU A 187 -63.90 -1.27 -11.17
C LEU A 187 -64.87 -2.12 -12.02
N ASP A 188 -64.41 -3.26 -12.53
CA ASP A 188 -65.21 -4.16 -13.36
C ASP A 188 -66.35 -4.81 -12.54
N ASP A 189 -66.07 -5.25 -11.32
CA ASP A 189 -67.07 -5.79 -10.40
C ASP A 189 -68.11 -4.72 -10.00
N PHE A 190 -67.67 -3.47 -9.81
CA PHE A 190 -68.58 -2.34 -9.58
C PHE A 190 -69.51 -2.14 -10.79
N ASN A 191 -68.97 -2.06 -12.01
CA ASN A 191 -69.75 -1.88 -13.23
C ASN A 191 -70.72 -3.05 -13.49
N ARG A 192 -70.35 -4.29 -13.11
CA ARG A 192 -71.21 -5.47 -13.26
C ARG A 192 -72.37 -5.48 -12.28
N THR A 193 -72.14 -5.00 -11.05
CA THR A 193 -73.14 -5.01 -9.97
C THR A 193 -74.08 -3.81 -10.00
N HIS A 194 -73.69 -2.72 -10.67
CA HIS A 194 -74.46 -1.48 -10.79
C HIS A 194 -74.81 -1.19 -12.26
N PRO A 195 -75.81 -1.88 -12.83
CA PRO A 195 -76.27 -1.62 -14.20
C PRO A 195 -76.86 -0.21 -14.33
N GLU A 196 -76.63 0.45 -15.47
CA GLU A 196 -77.08 1.83 -15.70
C GLU A 196 -78.62 1.95 -15.75
N PRO A 197 -79.21 3.11 -15.37
CA PRO A 197 -78.55 4.37 -14.99
C PRO A 197 -78.04 4.41 -13.53
N LEU A 198 -76.81 4.89 -13.36
CA LEU A 198 -76.15 5.03 -12.05
C LEU A 198 -76.75 6.20 -11.25
N SER A 199 -76.96 6.00 -9.96
CA SER A 199 -77.33 7.09 -9.04
C SER A 199 -76.15 8.07 -8.84
N ASP A 200 -76.42 9.33 -8.48
CA ASP A 200 -75.37 10.33 -8.18
C ASP A 200 -74.28 9.83 -7.20
N PRO A 201 -74.58 9.13 -6.09
CA PRO A 201 -73.54 8.57 -5.23
C PRO A 201 -72.73 7.45 -5.91
N ASP A 202 -73.36 6.59 -6.72
CA ASP A 202 -72.67 5.53 -7.45
C ASP A 202 -71.70 6.09 -8.51
N GLN A 203 -72.06 7.21 -9.13
CA GLN A 203 -71.17 7.92 -10.06
C GLN A 203 -69.89 8.40 -9.36
N HIS A 204 -70.00 8.91 -8.12
CA HIS A 204 -68.83 9.32 -7.35
C HIS A 204 -67.92 8.14 -7.00
N VAL A 205 -68.49 7.01 -6.58
CA VAL A 205 -67.72 5.79 -6.27
C VAL A 205 -67.01 5.25 -7.50
N ARG A 206 -67.70 5.21 -8.65
CA ARG A 206 -67.10 4.82 -9.93
C ARG A 206 -65.94 5.72 -10.32
N ALA A 207 -66.08 7.04 -10.15
CA ALA A 207 -65.02 8.00 -10.44
C ALA A 207 -63.79 7.78 -9.54
N GLN A 208 -63.98 7.47 -8.26
CA GLN A 208 -62.88 7.14 -7.33
C GLN A 208 -62.16 5.84 -7.73
N LEU A 209 -62.90 4.78 -8.06
CA LEU A 209 -62.33 3.51 -8.52
C LEU A 209 -61.52 3.71 -9.81
N ARG A 210 -62.04 4.50 -10.76
CA ARG A 210 -61.33 4.83 -11.99
C ARG A 210 -60.03 5.57 -11.73
N LEU A 211 -60.04 6.57 -10.83
CA LEU A 211 -58.83 7.27 -10.42
C LEU A 211 -57.81 6.32 -9.77
N GLY A 212 -58.27 5.33 -8.99
CA GLY A 212 -57.43 4.30 -8.40
C GLY A 212 -56.73 3.42 -9.46
N VAL A 213 -57.46 3.02 -10.52
CA VAL A 213 -56.89 2.32 -11.68
C VAL A 213 -55.84 3.18 -12.37
N ASP A 214 -56.16 4.44 -12.67
CA ASP A 214 -55.25 5.35 -13.35
C ASP A 214 -53.93 5.53 -12.56
N PHE A 215 -54.02 5.68 -11.23
CA PHE A 215 -52.85 5.77 -10.35
C PHE A 215 -52.00 4.49 -10.36
N ALA A 216 -52.64 3.32 -10.27
CA ALA A 216 -51.93 2.04 -10.27
C ALA A 216 -51.19 1.80 -11.61
N LEU A 217 -51.81 2.16 -12.74
CA LEU A 217 -51.19 2.07 -14.06
C LEU A 217 -50.00 3.01 -14.21
N VAL A 218 -50.12 4.26 -13.75
CA VAL A 218 -49.00 5.22 -13.77
C VAL A 218 -47.84 4.70 -12.93
N ARG A 219 -48.10 4.19 -11.73
CA ARG A 219 -47.08 3.62 -10.84
C ARG A 219 -46.36 2.43 -11.48
N LEU A 220 -47.12 1.53 -12.11
CA LEU A 220 -46.55 0.39 -12.85
C LEU A 220 -45.65 0.86 -14.00
N SER A 221 -46.08 1.87 -14.74
CA SER A 221 -45.30 2.43 -15.86
C SER A 221 -43.98 3.06 -15.40
N ASP A 222 -43.99 3.77 -14.27
CA ASP A 222 -42.78 4.37 -13.69
C ASP A 222 -41.81 3.30 -13.20
N LEU A 223 -42.30 2.27 -12.50
CA LEU A 223 -41.48 1.17 -12.01
C LEU A 223 -40.84 0.37 -13.17
N ARG A 224 -41.59 0.12 -14.25
CA ARG A 224 -41.02 -0.49 -15.47
C ARG A 224 -39.95 0.38 -16.09
N GLY A 225 -40.20 1.69 -16.23
CA GLY A 225 -39.21 2.62 -16.74
C GLY A 225 -37.93 2.68 -15.88
N ARG A 226 -38.06 2.58 -14.54
CA ARG A 226 -36.91 2.48 -13.64
C ARG A 226 -36.17 1.16 -13.79
N GLN A 227 -36.87 0.04 -13.93
CA GLN A 227 -36.29 -1.28 -14.17
C GLN A 227 -35.47 -1.29 -15.47
N GLU A 228 -36.02 -0.76 -16.57
CA GLU A 228 -35.32 -0.69 -17.86
C GLU A 228 -34.07 0.17 -17.78
N ARG A 229 -34.14 1.36 -17.16
CA ARG A 229 -32.96 2.21 -16.93
C ARG A 229 -31.91 1.52 -16.06
N ALA A 230 -32.32 0.82 -15.01
CA ALA A 230 -31.41 0.08 -14.14
C ALA A 230 -30.75 -1.11 -14.86
N ALA A 231 -31.48 -1.79 -15.74
CA ALA A 231 -30.95 -2.87 -16.58
C ALA A 231 -29.92 -2.37 -17.60
N LEU A 232 -30.08 -1.15 -18.12
CA LEU A 232 -29.16 -0.52 -19.07
C LEU A 232 -27.97 0.19 -18.41
N ALA A 233 -28.07 0.55 -17.12
CA ALA A 233 -27.01 1.23 -16.38
C ALA A 233 -25.62 0.56 -16.48
N PRO A 234 -25.46 -0.77 -16.28
CA PRO A 234 -24.15 -1.41 -16.41
C PRO A 234 -23.54 -1.29 -17.81
N ALA A 235 -24.35 -1.40 -18.88
CA ALA A 235 -23.88 -1.27 -20.25
C ALA A 235 -23.46 0.18 -20.59
N LEU A 236 -24.12 1.19 -20.02
CA LEU A 236 -23.75 2.60 -20.19
C LEU A 236 -22.46 2.97 -19.44
N LEU A 237 -22.22 2.33 -18.29
CA LEU A 237 -20.97 2.46 -17.51
C LEU A 237 -19.78 1.81 -18.20
N GLU A 238 -19.99 0.76 -19.00
CA GLU A 238 -18.96 0.12 -19.81
C GLU A 238 -18.44 1.04 -20.92
N VAL A 239 -19.34 1.81 -21.55
CA VAL A 239 -19.00 2.77 -22.62
C VAL A 239 -18.37 4.06 -22.09
N SER A 240 -18.69 4.48 -20.85
CA SER A 240 -18.25 5.77 -20.28
C SER A 240 -16.90 5.74 -19.55
N GLY A 241 -16.22 4.60 -19.53
CA GLY A 241 -14.88 4.48 -18.98
C GLY A 241 -14.89 3.96 -17.55
N VAL A 242 -14.11 2.90 -17.35
CA VAL A 242 -13.80 2.27 -16.07
C VAL A 242 -13.47 3.35 -15.03
N GLU A 243 -14.01 3.24 -13.80
CA GLU A 243 -13.69 4.12 -12.64
C GLU A 243 -12.18 4.20 -12.34
N PHE A 244 -11.40 3.33 -12.97
CA PHE A 244 -9.95 3.29 -12.96
C PHE A 244 -9.45 3.41 -14.39
N GLN A 245 -8.87 4.57 -14.73
CA GLN A 245 -8.13 4.73 -15.97
C GLN A 245 -6.65 4.54 -15.69
N ILE A 246 -6.05 3.51 -16.28
CA ILE A 246 -4.60 3.29 -16.17
C ILE A 246 -3.94 4.36 -17.03
N VAL A 247 -3.17 5.25 -16.41
CA VAL A 247 -2.47 6.34 -17.10
C VAL A 247 -1.17 5.83 -17.69
N ASP A 248 -0.43 5.04 -16.92
CA ASP A 248 0.82 4.43 -17.36
C ASP A 248 0.91 2.99 -16.87
N GLN A 249 1.16 2.09 -17.83
CA GLN A 249 1.29 0.67 -17.58
C GLN A 249 2.70 0.34 -17.05
N PRO A 250 2.83 -0.67 -16.18
CA PRO A 250 4.13 -1.13 -15.71
C PRO A 250 5.04 -1.50 -16.88
N ARG A 251 6.22 -0.89 -16.95
CA ARG A 251 7.27 -1.27 -17.89
C ARG A 251 8.38 -2.06 -17.19
N ILE A 252 9.07 -2.88 -17.96
CA ILE A 252 10.31 -3.54 -17.51
C ILE A 252 11.39 -2.46 -17.39
N SER A 253 11.80 -2.13 -16.17
CA SER A 253 12.91 -1.22 -15.92
C SER A 253 14.22 -1.95 -16.22
N THR A 254 14.96 -1.50 -17.24
CA THR A 254 16.28 -2.05 -17.59
C THR A 254 17.40 -1.51 -16.70
N GLN A 255 17.10 -0.55 -15.82
CA GLN A 255 18.00 -0.01 -14.82
C GLN A 255 17.50 -0.38 -13.41
N PRO A 256 18.38 -0.76 -12.49
CA PRO A 256 18.01 -1.03 -11.11
C PRO A 256 17.62 0.28 -10.42
N SER A 257 16.44 0.30 -9.80
CA SER A 257 15.82 1.52 -9.24
C SER A 257 15.13 1.30 -7.89
N GLY A 258 14.95 0.06 -7.44
CA GLY A 258 14.15 -0.23 -6.23
C GLY A 258 14.93 -0.23 -4.92
N GLY A 259 16.26 -0.27 -4.98
CA GLY A 259 17.12 -0.50 -3.82
C GLY A 259 17.54 0.76 -3.04
N GLU A 260 17.18 1.97 -3.49
CA GLU A 260 17.75 3.21 -2.95
C GLU A 260 17.57 3.38 -1.43
N ARG A 261 16.35 3.16 -0.93
CA ARG A 261 16.06 3.31 0.50
C ARG A 261 16.73 2.21 1.33
N THR A 262 16.70 0.96 0.88
CA THR A 262 17.32 -0.18 1.57
C THR A 262 18.85 -0.05 1.58
N ALA A 263 19.44 0.39 0.47
CA ALA A 263 20.87 0.69 0.41
C ALA A 263 21.26 1.82 1.38
N MET A 264 20.45 2.87 1.47
CA MET A 264 20.69 3.99 2.39
C MET A 264 20.57 3.56 3.86
N THR A 265 19.61 2.69 4.21
CA THR A 265 19.49 2.17 5.58
C THR A 265 20.65 1.24 5.93
N ILE A 266 21.05 0.34 5.03
CA ILE A 266 22.24 -0.53 5.23
C ILE A 266 23.49 0.33 5.46
N ALA A 267 23.69 1.36 4.65
CA ALA A 267 24.81 2.29 4.81
C ALA A 267 24.77 3.02 6.15
N THR A 268 23.59 3.50 6.56
CA THR A 268 23.41 4.22 7.84
C THR A 268 23.66 3.32 9.05
N VAL A 269 23.13 2.09 9.01
CA VAL A 269 23.33 1.09 10.08
C VAL A 269 24.81 0.70 10.19
N ALA A 270 25.50 0.50 9.07
CA ALA A 270 26.92 0.19 9.07
C ALA A 270 27.77 1.31 9.69
N ILE A 271 27.43 2.57 9.40
CA ILE A 271 28.10 3.73 10.01
C ILE A 271 27.86 3.77 11.52
N ALA A 272 26.60 3.63 11.95
CA ALA A 272 26.22 3.66 13.37
C ALA A 272 26.86 2.51 14.16
N ALA A 273 26.86 1.28 13.61
CA ALA A 273 27.49 0.12 14.22
C ALA A 273 29.01 0.29 14.35
N GLY A 274 29.67 0.83 13.31
CA GLY A 274 31.10 1.12 13.34
C GLY A 274 31.47 2.12 14.43
N LEU A 275 30.70 3.21 14.56
CA LEU A 275 30.90 4.22 15.61
C LEU A 275 30.65 3.64 17.02
N GLY A 276 29.60 2.84 17.18
CA GLY A 276 29.28 2.18 18.46
C GLY A 276 30.37 1.22 18.93
N LEU A 277 30.88 0.36 18.03
CA LEU A 277 31.98 -0.56 18.32
C LEU A 277 33.29 0.18 18.63
N ALA A 278 33.58 1.28 17.93
CA ALA A 278 34.76 2.10 18.20
C ALA A 278 34.68 2.74 19.60
N ALA A 279 33.52 3.27 19.99
CA ALA A 279 33.30 3.83 21.32
C ALA A 279 33.41 2.77 22.42
N LEU A 280 32.85 1.58 22.19
CA LEU A 280 32.94 0.44 23.11
C LEU A 280 34.40 0.02 23.33
N LEU A 281 35.19 -0.10 22.25
CA LEU A 281 36.58 -0.50 22.32
C LEU A 281 37.42 0.52 23.11
N VAL A 282 37.18 1.82 22.89
CA VAL A 282 37.82 2.88 23.69
C VAL A 282 37.43 2.78 25.16
N LEU A 283 36.17 2.51 25.47
CA LEU A 283 35.67 2.41 26.85
C LEU A 283 36.25 1.18 27.57
N VAL A 284 36.27 0.02 26.93
CA VAL A 284 36.89 -1.21 27.44
C VAL A 284 38.40 -1.02 27.60
N GLY A 285 39.07 -0.42 26.62
CA GLY A 285 40.50 -0.10 26.70
C GLY A 285 40.86 0.87 27.83
N THR A 286 39.93 1.78 28.19
CA THR A 286 40.10 2.62 29.39
C THR A 286 39.84 1.89 30.69
N LEU A 287 38.89 0.95 30.73
CA LEU A 287 38.55 0.19 31.93
C LEU A 287 39.64 -0.81 32.32
N PHE A 288 40.21 -1.50 31.32
CA PHE A 288 41.19 -2.57 31.55
C PHE A 288 42.63 -2.09 31.68
N GLY A 289 42.92 -0.79 31.51
CA GLY A 289 44.24 -0.21 31.74
C GLY A 289 45.31 -0.70 30.75
N VAL A 290 45.72 0.17 29.82
CA VAL A 290 46.73 -0.15 28.79
C VAL A 290 48.05 -0.66 29.44
N PRO A 291 48.51 -1.89 29.15
CA PRO A 291 49.76 -2.44 29.72
C PRO A 291 51.05 -1.75 29.24
N GLY A 292 50.96 -0.74 28.37
CA GLY A 292 52.11 -0.18 27.65
C GLY A 292 52.84 0.99 28.32
N ALA A 293 52.24 1.67 29.29
CA ALA A 293 52.81 2.94 29.78
C ALA A 293 53.97 2.80 30.79
N ARG A 294 54.27 1.59 31.31
CA ARG A 294 55.32 1.40 32.34
C ARG A 294 56.73 1.13 31.81
N ARG A 295 56.93 0.81 30.54
CA ARG A 295 58.26 0.44 30.02
C ARG A 295 59.17 1.63 29.66
N ALA A 296 58.65 2.85 29.55
CA ALA A 296 59.46 4.01 29.17
C ALA A 296 60.18 4.71 30.33
N ARG A 297 59.93 4.33 31.60
CA ARG A 297 60.51 5.01 32.78
C ARG A 297 61.70 4.31 33.42
N THR A 298 62.06 3.11 32.97
CA THR A 298 63.19 2.34 33.53
C THR A 298 64.50 2.47 32.74
N ALA A 299 64.52 3.18 31.62
CA ALA A 299 65.74 3.35 30.80
C ALA A 299 66.56 4.63 31.08
N ALA A 300 66.24 5.39 32.14
CA ALA A 300 66.81 6.73 32.37
C ALA A 300 67.56 6.92 33.72
N ARG A 301 68.10 5.85 34.31
CA ARG A 301 69.09 5.88 35.41
C ARG A 301 70.11 4.79 35.10
N GLU A 302 71.21 5.08 34.42
CA GLU A 302 72.52 5.58 34.88
C GLU A 302 73.41 5.72 33.62
N PRO A 303 74.55 6.46 33.58
CA PRO A 303 75.56 6.60 34.64
C PRO A 303 76.21 8.00 34.79
N ILE A 304 76.84 8.30 35.94
CA ILE A 304 77.85 9.38 36.01
C ILE A 304 79.14 8.82 36.59
N ARG A 305 80.08 8.60 35.69
CA ARG A 305 81.51 8.33 35.90
C ARG A 305 82.20 9.66 36.15
N ALA A 306 82.84 9.85 37.30
CA ALA A 306 83.67 11.02 37.58
C ALA A 306 85.15 10.62 37.46
N ASP A 307 85.78 11.02 36.35
CA ASP A 307 87.23 11.06 36.17
C ASP A 307 87.78 12.32 36.87
N VAL A 308 88.84 12.17 37.66
CA VAL A 308 89.69 13.29 38.12
C VAL A 308 91.12 13.02 37.65
N ILE A 309 91.69 14.03 37.00
CA ILE A 309 92.88 14.10 36.14
C ILE A 309 94.21 14.00 36.93
N PRO A 310 95.31 13.49 36.32
CA PRO A 310 96.61 13.32 36.98
C PRO A 310 97.52 14.57 36.92
N ALA A 311 98.42 14.69 37.89
CA ALA A 311 99.63 15.51 37.79
C ALA A 311 100.81 14.79 38.48
N SER A 312 101.84 14.47 37.69
CA SER A 312 103.20 14.07 38.10
C SER A 312 104.05 15.32 38.43
N PRO A 313 105.31 15.25 38.93
CA PRO A 313 106.24 14.10 39.02
C PRO A 313 107.06 13.94 40.33
N SER A 314 107.70 12.75 40.45
CA SER A 314 109.02 12.38 41.04
C SER A 314 109.91 13.53 41.59
N PRO A 315 110.69 13.38 42.70
CA PRO A 315 111.69 12.31 42.86
C PRO A 315 112.05 11.82 44.28
N GLY A 316 112.82 10.72 44.33
CA GLY A 316 113.89 10.58 45.33
C GLY A 316 113.82 9.37 46.25
N GLU A 317 114.86 8.54 46.12
CA GLU A 317 115.41 7.52 47.05
C GLU A 317 114.79 6.12 47.11
#